data_AF-A0AAV0EGD3-F1
#
_entry.id   AF-A0AAV0EGD3-F1
#
_cell.length_a   1.000
_cell.length_b   1.000
_cell.length_c   1.000
_cell.angle_alpha   90.00
_cell.angle_beta   90.00
_cell.angle_gamma   90.00
#
_symmetry.space_group_name_H-M   'P 1'
#
loop_
_entity.id
_entity.type
_entity.pdbx_description
1 polymer ?
#
loop_
_entity_poly.entity_id
_entity_poly.type
_entity_poly.pdbx_seq_one_letter_code
_entity_poly.pdbx_strand_id
1 'polypeptide(L)'
;MAFITDSDLVKEVFNKHHLYQKQLSNPLARKLIQGLINVEEDIWAKHRRLINPAFYSEKLKLMQPSFLLSCGEMVRKWEGIVSRKGSCELDVWPDLQGLTSDVISRTAFGSSYEEGRIIFELQRERIMHLTEAARQVYVPRWRFLPTKRNRRMNAIQKEVKSWIQDIIGKRLKAMKEGENNNEALLGILLESNLEEIRKN
;
A
#
# COMPACT_ATOMS: atom_id res chain seq x y z
N MET A 1 -7.15 28.61 -2.09
CA MET A 1 -7.72 27.28 -1.75
C MET A 1 -9.21 27.49 -1.54
N ALA A 2 -10.06 26.80 -2.30
CA ALA A 2 -11.51 26.85 -2.13
C ALA A 2 -11.97 25.58 -1.41
N PHE A 3 -12.89 25.72 -0.45
CA PHE A 3 -13.47 24.59 0.28
C PHE A 3 -14.86 24.32 -0.29
N ILE A 4 -15.08 23.10 -0.78
CA ILE A 4 -16.35 22.68 -1.37
C ILE A 4 -16.97 21.66 -0.41
N THR A 5 -18.13 22.00 0.13
CA THR A 5 -18.89 21.15 1.07
C THR A 5 -20.25 20.73 0.51
N ASP A 6 -20.68 21.35 -0.59
CA ASP A 6 -21.92 21.01 -1.28
C ASP A 6 -21.77 19.69 -2.06
N SER A 7 -22.72 18.77 -1.89
CA SER A 7 -22.65 17.42 -2.45
C SER A 7 -22.69 17.41 -3.98
N ASP A 8 -23.48 18.29 -4.60
CA ASP A 8 -23.61 18.34 -6.06
C ASP A 8 -22.32 18.87 -6.69
N LEU A 9 -21.73 19.90 -6.08
CA LEU A 9 -20.43 20.42 -6.49
C LEU A 9 -19.30 19.41 -6.27
N VAL A 10 -19.30 18.68 -5.16
CA VAL A 10 -18.34 17.58 -4.92
C VAL A 10 -18.45 16.54 -6.04
N LYS A 11 -19.67 16.09 -6.34
CA LYS A 11 -19.92 15.11 -7.41
C LYS A 11 -19.45 15.63 -8.78
N GLU A 12 -19.69 16.90 -9.08
CA GLU A 12 -19.23 17.53 -10.31
C GLU A 12 -17.70 17.52 -10.42
N VAL A 13 -17.00 17.89 -9.35
CA VAL A 13 -15.53 17.89 -9.30
C VAL A 13 -14.96 16.49 -9.52
N PHE A 14 -15.51 15.47 -8.84
CA PHE A 14 -15.05 14.09 -9.00
C PHE A 14 -15.35 13.50 -10.38
N ASN A 15 -16.42 13.94 -11.06
CA ASN A 15 -16.76 13.48 -12.42
C ASN A 15 -15.93 14.17 -13.50
N LYS A 16 -15.59 15.45 -13.32
CA LYS A 16 -14.81 16.23 -14.29
C LYS A 16 -13.30 16.09 -14.05
N HIS A 17 -12.81 14.86 -13.96
CA HIS A 17 -11.40 14.54 -13.64
C HIS A 17 -10.38 15.08 -14.65
N HIS A 18 -10.79 15.41 -15.89
CA HIS A 18 -9.95 16.06 -16.89
C HIS A 18 -9.74 17.55 -16.61
N LEU A 19 -10.66 18.20 -15.88
CA LEU A 19 -10.53 19.59 -15.44
C LEU A 19 -9.91 19.68 -14.04
N TYR A 20 -10.22 18.71 -13.18
CA TYR A 20 -9.79 18.68 -11.79
C TYR A 20 -8.83 17.51 -11.53
N GLN A 21 -7.54 17.75 -11.75
CA GLN A 21 -6.48 16.78 -11.44
C GLN A 21 -6.08 16.82 -9.96
N LYS A 22 -5.52 15.72 -9.43
CA LYS A 22 -5.08 15.65 -8.03
C LYS A 22 -3.97 16.66 -7.79
N GLN A 23 -4.21 17.58 -6.87
CA GLN A 23 -3.20 18.55 -6.46
C GLN A 23 -2.36 18.00 -5.31
N LEU A 24 -1.15 17.53 -5.62
CA LEU A 24 -0.12 17.32 -4.61
C LEU A 24 0.55 18.67 -4.31
N SER A 25 0.04 19.36 -3.29
CA SER A 25 0.44 20.72 -2.90
C SER A 25 1.93 20.86 -2.57
N ASN A 26 2.60 19.77 -2.17
CA ASN A 26 4.01 19.78 -1.82
C ASN A 26 4.87 19.01 -2.86
N PRO A 27 5.79 19.67 -3.58
CA PRO A 27 6.66 19.00 -4.55
C PRO A 27 7.61 17.96 -3.95
N LEU A 28 7.94 18.03 -2.65
CA LEU A 28 8.61 16.93 -1.96
C LEU A 28 7.71 15.70 -1.92
N ALA A 29 6.45 15.89 -1.51
CA ALA A 29 5.48 14.81 -1.46
C ALA A 29 5.24 14.19 -2.84
N ARG A 30 5.16 15.00 -3.89
CA ARG A 30 5.03 14.53 -5.28
C ARG A 30 6.19 13.64 -5.75
N LYS A 31 7.43 13.90 -5.31
CA LYS A 31 8.58 13.04 -5.66
C LYS A 31 8.51 11.68 -4.97
N LEU A 32 7.96 11.66 -3.77
CA LEU A 32 7.94 10.51 -2.86
C LEU A 32 6.74 9.58 -3.10
N ILE A 33 5.67 10.14 -3.65
CA ILE A 33 4.45 9.44 -4.01
C ILE A 33 4.45 9.19 -5.52
N GLN A 34 4.71 7.96 -5.91
CA GLN A 34 4.70 7.50 -7.30
C GLN A 34 3.61 6.45 -7.50
N GLY A 35 3.24 6.18 -8.75
CA GLY A 35 2.19 5.21 -9.09
C GLY A 35 0.78 5.80 -8.96
N LEU A 36 -0.21 4.94 -8.68
CA LEU A 36 -1.66 5.24 -8.73
C LEU A 36 -2.12 6.49 -7.96
N ILE A 37 -1.38 6.90 -6.94
CA ILE A 37 -1.74 8.06 -6.12
C ILE A 37 -1.47 9.38 -6.87
N ASN A 38 -0.52 9.40 -7.81
CA ASN A 38 -0.05 10.62 -8.49
C ASN A 38 -0.23 10.58 -10.02
N VAL A 39 -0.33 9.39 -10.64
CA VAL A 39 -0.64 9.32 -12.08
C VAL A 39 -2.10 9.71 -12.33
N GLU A 40 -2.33 10.29 -13.51
CA GLU A 40 -3.64 10.76 -13.97
C GLU A 40 -4.00 10.15 -15.33
N GLU A 41 -5.24 10.38 -15.75
CA GLU A 41 -5.73 10.12 -17.11
C GLU A 41 -5.46 8.68 -17.57
N ASP A 42 -4.94 8.50 -18.78
CA ASP A 42 -4.77 7.20 -19.43
C ASP A 42 -3.82 6.28 -18.66
N ILE A 43 -2.77 6.82 -18.04
CA ILE A 43 -1.83 6.05 -17.23
C ILE A 43 -2.54 5.51 -15.99
N TRP A 44 -3.35 6.35 -15.33
CA TRP A 44 -4.14 5.93 -14.19
C TRP A 44 -5.18 4.88 -14.59
N ALA A 45 -5.90 5.10 -15.69
CA ALA A 45 -6.91 4.19 -16.20
C ALA A 45 -6.30 2.81 -16.53
N LYS A 46 -5.13 2.79 -17.20
CA LYS A 46 -4.40 1.55 -17.50
C LYS A 46 -4.00 0.81 -16.22
N HIS A 47 -3.35 1.48 -15.27
CA HIS A 47 -2.93 0.85 -14.01
C HIS A 47 -4.14 0.32 -13.20
N ARG A 48 -5.24 1.07 -13.15
CA ARG A 48 -6.48 0.62 -12.48
C ARG A 48 -7.10 -0.59 -13.16
N ARG A 49 -7.12 -0.61 -14.50
CA ARG A 49 -7.62 -1.76 -15.27
C ARG A 49 -6.87 -3.05 -14.92
N LEU A 50 -5.55 -2.97 -14.73
CA LEU A 50 -4.72 -4.12 -14.35
C LEU A 50 -4.94 -4.58 -12.91
N ILE A 51 -5.20 -3.63 -12.00
CA ILE A 51 -5.27 -3.91 -10.55
C ILE A 51 -6.67 -4.33 -10.11
N ASN A 52 -7.73 -3.75 -10.70
CA ASN A 52 -9.11 -3.97 -10.29
C ASN A 52 -9.57 -5.44 -10.25
N PRO A 53 -9.17 -6.34 -11.18
CA PRO A 53 -9.58 -7.75 -11.14
C PRO A 53 -9.22 -8.46 -9.84
N ALA A 54 -8.12 -8.07 -9.19
CA ALA A 54 -7.69 -8.65 -7.93
C ALA A 54 -8.58 -8.24 -6.73
N PHE A 55 -9.45 -7.25 -6.91
CA PHE A 55 -10.38 -6.75 -5.90
C PHE A 55 -11.85 -7.09 -6.23
N TYR A 56 -12.10 -8.00 -7.18
CA TYR A 56 -13.43 -8.53 -7.41
C TYR A 56 -13.87 -9.45 -6.26
N SER A 57 -15.19 -9.56 -6.04
CA SER A 57 -15.76 -10.30 -4.91
C SER A 57 -15.22 -11.74 -4.82
N GLU A 58 -15.06 -12.42 -5.95
CA GLU A 58 -14.50 -13.78 -6.02
C GLU A 58 -13.07 -13.85 -5.49
N LYS A 59 -12.22 -12.88 -5.85
CA LYS A 59 -10.82 -12.80 -5.37
C LYS A 59 -10.75 -12.35 -3.91
N LEU A 60 -11.62 -11.44 -3.48
CA LEU A 60 -11.71 -11.00 -2.08
C LEU A 60 -12.09 -12.15 -1.13
N LYS A 61 -12.95 -13.07 -1.56
CA LYS A 61 -13.31 -14.27 -0.77
C LYS A 61 -12.09 -15.15 -0.49
N LEU A 62 -11.13 -15.24 -1.42
CA LEU A 62 -9.87 -15.99 -1.22
C LEU A 62 -8.98 -15.34 -0.15
N MET A 63 -9.13 -14.04 0.11
CA MET A 63 -8.38 -13.32 1.13
C MET A 63 -8.97 -13.49 2.54
N GLN A 64 -10.22 -13.94 2.66
CA GLN A 64 -10.95 -14.07 3.93
C GLN A 64 -10.21 -14.93 4.98
N PRO A 65 -9.60 -16.08 4.65
CA PRO A 65 -8.87 -16.88 5.64
C PRO A 65 -7.72 -16.10 6.28
N SER A 66 -6.98 -15.30 5.50
CA SER A 66 -5.91 -14.44 6.00
C SER A 66 -6.45 -13.35 6.94
N PHE A 67 -7.61 -12.77 6.63
CA PHE A 67 -8.26 -11.80 7.52
C PHE A 67 -8.62 -12.43 8.86
N LEU A 68 -9.27 -13.59 8.84
CA LEU A 68 -9.67 -14.31 10.05
C LEU A 68 -8.46 -14.73 10.88
N LEU A 69 -7.39 -15.19 10.24
CA LEU A 69 -6.17 -15.58 10.94
C LEU A 69 -5.54 -14.39 11.65
N SER A 70 -5.35 -13.26 10.97
CA SER A 70 -4.75 -12.06 11.57
C SER A 70 -5.63 -11.47 12.67
N CYS A 71 -6.95 -11.39 12.47
CA CYS A 71 -7.88 -10.97 13.53
C CYS A 71 -7.82 -11.91 14.74
N GLY A 72 -7.81 -13.23 14.50
CA GLY A 72 -7.75 -14.24 15.56
C GLY A 72 -6.46 -14.17 16.37
N GLU A 73 -5.31 -13.91 15.74
CA GLU A 73 -4.04 -13.73 16.44
C GLU A 73 -4.05 -12.48 17.34
N MET A 74 -4.60 -11.37 16.86
CA MET A 74 -4.76 -10.14 17.65
C MET A 74 -5.69 -10.36 18.85
N VAL A 75 -6.84 -10.99 18.64
CA VAL A 75 -7.79 -11.29 19.72
C VAL A 75 -7.17 -12.25 20.75
N ARG A 76 -6.48 -13.31 20.32
CA ARG A 76 -5.77 -14.22 21.24
C ARG A 76 -4.72 -13.51 22.08
N LYS A 77 -4.01 -12.52 21.51
CA LYS A 77 -3.08 -11.68 22.26
C LYS A 77 -3.81 -10.90 23.36
N TRP A 78 -4.95 -10.31 23.06
CA TRP A 78 -5.77 -9.59 24.04
C TRP A 78 -6.34 -10.51 25.11
N GLU A 79 -6.89 -11.67 24.74
CA GLU A 79 -7.37 -12.69 25.66
C GLU A 79 -6.27 -13.14 26.64
N GLY A 80 -5.03 -13.29 26.16
CA GLY A 80 -3.87 -13.62 26.99
C GLY A 80 -3.52 -12.54 28.02
N ILE A 81 -3.77 -11.26 27.71
CA ILE A 81 -3.56 -10.15 28.65
C ILE A 81 -4.69 -10.12 29.69
N VAL A 82 -5.94 -10.22 29.23
CA VAL A 82 -7.14 -10.20 30.08
C VAL A 82 -7.14 -11.40 31.03
N SER A 83 -6.87 -12.62 30.55
CA SER A 83 -6.85 -13.84 31.38
C SER A 83 -5.87 -13.75 32.55
N ARG A 84 -4.79 -12.96 32.42
CA ARG A 84 -3.79 -12.75 33.49
C ARG A 84 -4.23 -11.71 34.52
N LYS A 85 -5.12 -10.78 34.15
CA LYS A 85 -5.51 -9.62 34.97
C LYS A 85 -6.99 -9.58 35.36
N GLY A 86 -7.81 -10.50 34.84
CA GLY A 86 -9.27 -10.50 34.95
C GLY A 86 -9.93 -9.46 34.03
N SER A 87 -9.50 -8.20 34.14
CA SER A 87 -9.87 -7.10 33.24
C SER A 87 -8.69 -6.16 33.03
N CYS A 88 -8.62 -5.48 31.88
CA CYS A 88 -7.60 -4.47 31.63
C CYS A 88 -8.08 -3.42 30.61
N GLU A 89 -7.62 -2.18 30.80
CA GLU A 89 -7.63 -1.17 29.74
C GLU A 89 -6.46 -1.42 28.78
N LEU A 90 -6.71 -1.30 27.47
CA LEU A 90 -5.74 -1.60 26.43
C LEU A 90 -5.78 -0.53 25.34
N ASP A 91 -4.61 0.02 25.00
CA ASP A 91 -4.45 0.84 23.80
C ASP A 91 -4.47 -0.08 22.57
N VAL A 92 -5.59 -0.05 21.83
CA VAL A 92 -5.78 -0.89 20.64
C VAL A 92 -5.10 -0.31 19.39
N TRP A 93 -4.63 0.93 19.42
CA TRP A 93 -4.13 1.59 18.21
C TRP A 93 -2.92 0.88 17.57
N PRO A 94 -1.87 0.48 18.33
CA PRO A 94 -0.75 -0.27 17.78
C PRO A 94 -1.17 -1.64 17.23
N ASP A 95 -2.15 -2.29 17.87
CA ASP A 95 -2.64 -3.60 17.46
C ASP A 95 -3.47 -3.53 16.18
N LEU A 96 -4.28 -2.47 15.99
CA LEU A 96 -4.99 -2.22 14.73
C LEU A 96 -4.02 -1.91 13.59
N GLN A 97 -2.94 -1.15 13.86
CA GLN A 97 -1.89 -0.93 12.88
C GLN A 97 -1.19 -2.24 12.50
N GLY A 98 -0.84 -3.08 13.48
CA GLY A 98 -0.30 -4.42 13.28
C GLY A 98 -1.23 -5.32 12.47
N LEU A 99 -2.52 -5.35 12.81
CA LEU A 99 -3.55 -6.11 12.10
C LEU A 99 -3.59 -5.75 10.62
N THR A 100 -3.64 -4.45 10.29
CA THR A 100 -3.68 -4.02 8.88
C THR A 100 -2.40 -4.39 8.12
N SER A 101 -1.24 -4.31 8.80
CA SER A 101 0.05 -4.75 8.27
C SER A 101 0.06 -6.25 7.98
N ASP A 102 -0.40 -7.07 8.92
CA ASP A 102 -0.41 -8.52 8.77
C ASP A 102 -1.41 -8.96 7.69
N VAL A 103 -2.60 -8.36 7.68
CA VAL A 103 -3.62 -8.60 6.66
C VAL A 103 -3.07 -8.29 5.27
N ILE A 104 -2.57 -7.08 5.03
CA ILE A 104 -2.07 -6.73 3.70
C ILE A 104 -0.86 -7.57 3.32
N SER A 105 0.00 -7.92 4.28
CA SER A 105 1.19 -8.72 4.00
C SER A 105 0.82 -10.13 3.57
N ARG A 106 -0.11 -10.77 4.29
CA ARG A 106 -0.60 -12.12 3.99
C ARG A 106 -1.37 -12.16 2.68
N THR A 107 -2.27 -11.21 2.44
CA THR A 107 -3.09 -11.25 1.23
C THR A 107 -2.35 -10.74 0.01
N ALA A 108 -1.42 -9.78 0.17
CA ALA A 108 -0.70 -9.22 -0.95
C ALA A 108 0.48 -10.09 -1.40
N PHE A 109 1.24 -10.63 -0.44
CA PHE A 109 2.51 -11.31 -0.69
C PHE A 109 2.48 -12.82 -0.39
N GLY A 110 1.42 -13.35 0.22
CA GLY A 110 1.24 -14.78 0.44
C GLY A 110 2.40 -15.40 1.22
N SER A 111 3.15 -16.31 0.58
CA SER A 111 4.32 -16.96 1.18
C SER A 111 5.47 -16.02 1.55
N SER A 112 5.48 -14.79 1.01
CA SER A 112 6.46 -13.75 1.36
C SER A 112 5.88 -12.68 2.30
N TYR A 113 4.92 -13.05 3.16
CA TYR A 113 4.28 -12.08 4.05
C TYR A 113 5.25 -11.48 5.07
N GLU A 114 6.28 -12.21 5.51
CA GLU A 114 7.28 -11.67 6.45
C GLU A 114 8.09 -10.54 5.81
N GLU A 115 8.54 -10.73 4.56
CA GLU A 115 9.13 -9.65 3.77
C GLU A 115 8.11 -8.52 3.51
N GLY A 116 6.85 -8.87 3.29
CA GLY A 116 5.73 -7.92 3.16
C GLY A 116 5.54 -7.03 4.39
N ARG A 117 5.71 -7.59 5.59
CA ARG A 117 5.59 -6.86 6.85
C ARG A 117 6.71 -5.83 6.99
N ILE A 118 7.95 -6.20 6.65
CA ILE A 118 9.09 -5.27 6.60
C ILE A 118 8.80 -4.13 5.61
N ILE A 119 8.25 -4.43 4.43
CA ILE A 119 7.85 -3.40 3.47
C ILE A 119 6.84 -2.44 4.11
N PHE A 120 5.80 -2.94 4.80
CA PHE A 120 4.80 -2.09 5.42
C PHE A 120 5.38 -1.16 6.49
N GLU A 121 6.29 -1.65 7.34
CA GLU A 121 6.97 -0.84 8.35
C GLU A 121 7.81 0.28 7.73
N LEU A 122 8.58 -0.04 6.68
CA LEU A 122 9.35 0.94 5.92
C LEU A 122 8.44 1.98 5.25
N GLN A 123 7.26 1.56 4.75
CA GLN A 123 6.27 2.49 4.20
C GLN A 123 5.67 3.40 5.27
N ARG A 124 5.44 2.90 6.49
CA ARG A 124 4.97 3.70 7.62
C ARG A 124 5.98 4.80 7.97
N GLU A 125 7.25 4.46 8.08
CA GLU A 125 8.34 5.43 8.32
C GLU A 125 8.38 6.48 7.20
N ARG A 126 8.23 6.05 5.94
CA ARG A 126 8.18 6.97 4.79
C ARG A 126 6.99 7.92 4.86
N ILE A 127 5.81 7.45 5.26
CA ILE A 127 4.59 8.27 5.42
C ILE A 127 4.76 9.28 6.57
N MET A 128 5.44 8.93 7.65
CA MET A 128 5.74 9.88 8.73
C MET A 128 6.59 11.05 8.23
N HIS A 129 7.68 10.76 7.51
CA HIS A 129 8.52 11.80 6.91
C HIS A 129 7.79 12.63 5.85
N LEU A 130 6.87 12.01 5.10
CA LEU A 130 6.02 12.69 4.13
C LEU A 130 5.07 13.67 4.82
N THR A 131 4.45 13.25 5.92
CA THR A 131 3.51 14.08 6.70
C THR A 131 4.23 15.25 7.34
N GLU A 132 5.43 15.02 7.88
CA GLU A 132 6.30 16.07 8.39
C GLU A 132 6.70 17.06 7.28
N ALA A 133 7.07 16.56 6.10
CA ALA A 133 7.39 17.40 4.94
C ALA A 133 6.19 18.24 4.48
N ALA A 134 4.99 17.66 4.49
CA ALA A 134 3.76 18.34 4.07
C ALA A 134 3.38 19.50 4.99
N ARG A 135 3.78 19.45 6.28
CA ARG A 135 3.55 20.52 7.27
C ARG A 135 4.57 21.65 7.22
N GLN A 136 5.69 21.47 6.52
CA GLN A 136 6.75 22.49 6.43
C GLN A 136 6.54 23.42 5.23
N VAL A 137 6.92 24.69 5.37
CA VAL A 137 6.97 25.63 4.24
C VAL A 137 7.93 25.08 3.20
N TYR A 138 7.43 24.88 1.98
CA TYR A 138 8.23 24.32 0.90
C TYR A 138 9.27 25.34 0.42
N VAL A 139 10.55 25.03 0.65
CA VAL A 139 11.67 25.75 0.03
C VAL A 139 12.16 24.95 -1.19
N PRO A 140 12.05 25.47 -2.43
CA PRO A 140 12.27 24.69 -3.66
C PRO A 140 13.58 23.90 -3.75
N ARG A 141 14.67 24.41 -3.16
CA ARG A 141 16.00 23.79 -3.21
C ARG A 141 16.23 22.72 -2.13
N TRP A 142 15.43 22.67 -1.07
CA TRP A 142 15.63 21.72 0.04
C TRP A 142 15.42 20.26 -0.35
N ARG A 143 14.72 19.98 -1.45
CA ARG A 143 14.53 18.62 -2.00
C ARG A 143 15.80 17.96 -2.52
N PHE A 144 16.84 18.75 -2.81
CA PHE A 144 18.12 18.25 -3.31
C PHE A 144 19.21 18.26 -2.22
N LEU A 145 18.92 18.83 -1.05
CA LEU A 145 19.86 18.87 0.04
C LEU A 145 19.95 17.47 0.69
N PRO A 146 21.17 16.99 1.01
CA PRO A 146 21.40 15.67 1.58
C PRO A 146 21.13 15.67 3.09
N THR A 147 19.94 16.13 3.52
CA THR A 147 19.50 16.12 4.92
C THR A 147 19.35 14.68 5.42
N LYS A 148 19.42 14.48 6.75
CA LYS A 148 19.21 13.14 7.37
C LYS A 148 17.90 12.51 6.88
N ARG A 149 16.81 13.28 6.88
CA ARG A 149 15.50 12.86 6.38
C ARG A 149 15.55 12.42 4.91
N ASN A 150 16.06 13.27 4.02
CA ASN A 150 16.11 12.96 2.58
C ASN A 150 17.00 11.73 2.31
N ARG A 151 18.11 11.55 3.04
CA ARG A 151 18.96 10.35 2.95
C ARG A 151 18.21 9.09 3.39
N ARG A 152 17.53 9.12 4.55
CA ARG A 152 16.76 7.98 5.06
C ARG A 152 15.62 7.60 4.11
N MET A 153 14.89 8.58 3.59
CA MET A 153 13.81 8.32 2.62
C MET A 153 14.31 7.68 1.32
N ASN A 154 15.47 8.13 0.82
CA ASN A 154 16.09 7.51 -0.36
C ASN A 154 16.58 6.09 -0.07
N ALA A 155 17.10 5.83 1.15
CA ALA A 155 17.49 4.48 1.57
C ALA A 155 16.28 3.55 1.64
N ILE A 156 15.20 3.98 2.31
CA ILE A 156 13.92 3.26 2.37
C ILE A 156 13.40 2.95 0.97
N GLN A 157 13.44 3.91 0.04
CA GLN A 157 12.98 3.69 -1.33
C GLN A 157 13.80 2.59 -2.03
N LYS A 158 15.13 2.56 -1.83
CA LYS A 158 16.00 1.53 -2.39
C LYS A 158 15.73 0.16 -1.76
N GLU A 159 15.61 0.11 -0.43
CA GLU A 159 15.30 -1.12 0.33
C GLU A 159 13.96 -1.71 -0.12
N VAL A 160 12.87 -0.92 -0.09
CA VAL A 160 11.54 -1.35 -0.54
C VAL A 160 11.56 -1.83 -1.99
N LYS A 161 12.27 -1.13 -2.88
CA LYS A 161 12.39 -1.55 -4.28
C LYS A 161 13.10 -2.90 -4.40
N SER A 162 14.20 -3.10 -3.67
CA SER A 162 14.92 -4.38 -3.64
C SER A 162 14.01 -5.51 -3.16
N TRP A 163 13.37 -5.33 -2.01
CA TRP A 163 12.45 -6.33 -1.45
C TRP A 163 11.32 -6.68 -2.42
N ILE A 164 10.67 -5.70 -3.04
CA ILE A 164 9.61 -5.94 -4.03
C ILE A 164 10.16 -6.71 -5.23
N GLN A 165 11.35 -6.36 -5.73
CA GLN A 165 11.97 -7.07 -6.85
C GLN A 165 12.32 -8.52 -6.50
N ASP A 166 12.80 -8.76 -5.29
CA ASP A 166 13.12 -10.10 -4.78
C ASP A 166 11.85 -10.95 -4.66
N ILE A 167 10.77 -10.40 -4.09
CA ILE A 167 9.49 -11.10 -3.97
C ILE A 167 8.90 -11.41 -5.36
N ILE A 168 8.92 -10.44 -6.29
CA ILE A 168 8.50 -10.67 -7.69
C ILE A 168 9.34 -11.77 -8.33
N GLY A 169 10.67 -11.73 -8.15
CA GLY A 169 11.59 -12.72 -8.70
C GLY A 169 11.33 -14.13 -8.17
N LYS A 170 11.12 -14.29 -6.86
CA LYS A 170 10.73 -15.55 -6.23
C LYS A 170 9.40 -16.06 -6.82
N ARG A 171 8.41 -15.18 -6.95
CA ARG A 171 7.07 -15.54 -7.46
C ARG A 171 7.11 -15.97 -8.93
N LEU A 172 7.86 -15.25 -9.77
CA LEU A 172 7.99 -15.60 -11.19
C LEU A 172 8.69 -16.95 -11.40
N LYS A 173 9.63 -17.34 -10.53
CA LYS A 173 10.26 -18.68 -10.56
C LYS A 173 9.25 -19.77 -10.19
N ALA A 174 8.55 -19.59 -9.07
CA ALA A 174 7.50 -20.52 -8.63
C ALA A 174 6.41 -20.75 -9.70
N MET A 175 5.98 -19.68 -10.39
CA MET A 175 5.02 -19.80 -11.49
C MET A 175 5.55 -20.62 -12.69
N LYS A 176 6.85 -20.57 -12.98
CA LYS A 176 7.47 -21.40 -14.04
C LYS A 176 7.58 -22.87 -13.65
N GLU A 177 7.74 -23.14 -12.36
CA GLU A 177 7.85 -24.49 -11.80
C GLU A 177 6.49 -25.17 -11.58
N GLY A 178 5.39 -24.49 -11.92
CA GLY A 178 4.03 -25.03 -11.84
C GLY A 178 3.36 -24.86 -10.47
N GLU A 179 3.94 -24.07 -9.56
CA GLU A 179 3.32 -23.79 -8.27
C GLU A 179 2.09 -22.87 -8.42
N ASN A 180 0.91 -23.46 -8.31
CA ASN A 180 -0.36 -22.76 -8.50
C ASN A 180 -0.85 -21.98 -7.27
N ASN A 181 0.04 -21.27 -6.58
CA ASN A 181 -0.34 -20.44 -5.42
C ASN A 181 -0.66 -18.97 -5.83
N ASN A 182 -1.48 -18.81 -6.89
CA ASN A 182 -1.82 -17.51 -7.50
C ASN A 182 -2.90 -16.73 -6.74
N GLU A 183 -3.28 -17.16 -5.54
CA GLU A 183 -4.39 -16.57 -4.79
C GLU A 183 -4.03 -15.21 -4.15
N ALA A 184 -2.73 -14.97 -3.89
CA ALA A 184 -2.25 -13.69 -3.38
C ALA A 184 -2.33 -12.59 -4.46
N LEU A 185 -2.57 -11.34 -4.04
CA LEU A 185 -2.69 -10.16 -4.91
C LEU A 185 -1.54 -10.08 -5.92
N LEU A 186 -0.30 -10.29 -5.47
CA LEU A 186 0.87 -10.22 -6.33
C LEU A 186 0.80 -11.24 -7.47
N GLY A 187 0.33 -12.47 -7.20
CA GLY A 187 0.14 -13.49 -8.23
C GLY A 187 -0.86 -13.04 -9.28
N ILE A 188 -2.01 -12.53 -8.85
CA ILE A 188 -3.08 -12.03 -9.74
C ILE A 188 -2.58 -10.87 -10.61
N LEU A 189 -1.81 -9.95 -10.03
CA LEU A 189 -1.24 -8.81 -10.76
C LEU A 189 -0.21 -9.24 -11.80
N LEU A 190 0.65 -10.21 -11.47
CA LEU A 190 1.64 -10.76 -12.41
C LEU A 190 0.96 -11.47 -13.57
N GLU A 191 -0.06 -12.27 -13.30
CA GLU A 191 -0.86 -12.95 -14.33
C GLU A 191 -1.55 -11.94 -15.26
N SER A 192 -2.24 -10.95 -14.70
CA SER A 192 -2.92 -9.90 -15.48
C SER A 192 -1.94 -9.12 -16.36
N ASN A 193 -0.75 -8.81 -15.84
CA ASN A 193 0.29 -8.11 -16.60
C ASN A 193 0.88 -8.99 -17.72
N LEU A 194 1.09 -10.29 -17.48
CA LEU A 194 1.56 -11.22 -18.51
C LEU A 194 0.54 -11.39 -19.64
N GLU A 195 -0.76 -11.43 -19.32
CA GLU A 195 -1.81 -11.45 -20.32
C GLU A 195 -1.87 -10.16 -21.15
N GLU A 196 -1.72 -9.00 -20.51
CA GLU A 196 -1.70 -7.72 -21.22
C GLU A 196 -0.48 -7.62 -22.17
N ILE A 197 0.68 -8.15 -21.77
CA ILE A 197 1.86 -8.22 -22.64
C ILE A 197 1.62 -9.14 -23.84
N ARG A 198 0.88 -10.25 -23.69
CA ARG A 198 0.58 -11.17 -24.82
C ARG A 198 -0.44 -10.61 -25.81
N LYS A 199 -1.27 -9.66 -25.38
CA LYS A 199 -2.33 -9.04 -26.20
C LYS A 199 -1.86 -7.82 -27.00
N ASN A 200 -0.65 -7.31 -26.73
CA ASN A 200 0.01 -6.22 -27.46
C ASN A 200 1.20 -6.75 -28.26
#